data_AF-A0A1Y4LK38-F1
#
_entry.id   AF-A0A1Y4LK38-F1
#
_cell.length_a   1.000
_cell.length_b   1.000
_cell.length_c   1.000
_cell.angle_alpha   90.00
_cell.angle_beta   90.00
_cell.angle_gamma   90.00
#
_symmetry.space_group_name_H-M   'P 1'
#
loop_
_entity.id
_entity.type
_entity.pdbx_description
1 polymer ?
#
loop_
_entity_poly.entity_id
_entity_poly.type
_entity_poly.pdbx_seq_one_letter_code
_entity_poly.pdbx_strand_id
1 'polypeptide(L)'
;MRPMSPSPAAPSSPVSTNPSSANAPSSIRRLSDGGADPMTERQNMLRTVQMHDFALLEAAEYLDAYPQNADALAYFKTQQALYQAAVDAYTQKYGPLQYKNGKYDNMWSWVSDPWPWEGADQ
;
A
#
# COMPACT_ATOMS: atom_id res chain seq x y z
N MET A 1 -12.07 57.75 15.83
CA MET A 1 -11.03 57.15 14.97
C MET A 1 -11.69 56.16 14.01
N ARG A 2 -11.55 56.44 12.70
CA ARG A 2 -11.74 55.56 11.53
C ARG A 2 -13.15 54.98 11.23
N PRO A 3 -13.48 54.77 9.93
CA PRO A 3 -14.83 54.98 9.37
C PRO A 3 -15.40 53.79 8.54
N MET A 4 -16.56 54.02 7.88
CA MET A 4 -17.07 53.35 6.64
C MET A 4 -17.54 51.89 6.76
N SER A 5 -18.64 51.39 6.18
CA SER A 5 -19.72 51.86 5.30
C SER A 5 -20.82 50.76 5.27
N PRO A 6 -22.07 51.03 4.86
CA PRO A 6 -23.12 50.01 4.75
C PRO A 6 -23.02 49.13 3.48
N SER A 7 -23.61 47.94 3.59
CA SER A 7 -23.75 46.87 2.58
C SER A 7 -24.48 47.29 1.29
N PRO A 8 -24.24 46.55 0.18
CA PRO A 8 -25.37 46.10 -0.64
C PRO A 8 -25.35 44.58 -0.94
N ALA A 9 -26.52 44.11 -1.38
CA ALA A 9 -26.99 42.73 -1.39
C ALA A 9 -26.75 41.91 -2.67
N ALA A 10 -26.83 40.57 -2.51
CA ALA A 10 -27.24 39.51 -3.47
C ALA A 10 -26.33 39.23 -4.70
N PRO A 11 -26.32 38.01 -5.30
CA PRO A 11 -27.42 37.03 -5.32
C PRO A 11 -27.12 35.57 -4.96
N SER A 12 -28.19 34.91 -4.53
CA SER A 12 -28.39 33.47 -4.47
C SER A 12 -28.13 32.79 -5.81
N SER A 13 -27.51 31.60 -5.77
CA SER A 13 -27.64 30.58 -6.81
C SER A 13 -27.32 29.20 -6.22
N PRO A 14 -27.90 28.14 -6.80
CA PRO A 14 -28.75 27.23 -6.03
C PRO A 14 -28.04 25.95 -5.56
N VAL A 15 -28.61 25.39 -4.48
CA VAL A 15 -28.48 23.98 -4.11
C VAL A 15 -28.81 23.12 -5.33
N SER A 16 -27.83 22.38 -5.84
CA SER A 16 -28.04 21.37 -6.85
C SER A 16 -28.50 20.09 -6.15
N THR A 17 -29.80 20.00 -5.90
CA THR A 17 -30.47 18.72 -5.66
C THR A 17 -30.44 17.94 -6.96
N ASN A 18 -29.70 16.83 -6.99
CA ASN A 18 -29.95 15.77 -7.96
C ASN A 18 -30.78 14.67 -7.27
N PRO A 19 -31.97 14.33 -7.80
CA PRO A 19 -32.86 13.33 -7.23
C PRO A 19 -32.43 11.91 -7.59
N SER A 20 -32.76 10.99 -6.69
CA SER A 20 -32.70 9.53 -6.77
C SER A 20 -32.57 8.92 -8.17
N SER A 21 -31.54 8.07 -8.33
CA SER A 21 -31.73 6.79 -9.01
C SER A 21 -31.28 5.69 -8.07
N ALA A 22 -32.16 4.72 -7.90
CA ALA A 22 -32.06 3.64 -6.94
C ALA A 22 -30.79 2.83 -7.13
N ASN A 23 -30.08 2.55 -6.04
CA ASN A 23 -29.50 1.23 -5.91
C ASN A 23 -29.60 0.78 -4.45
N ALA A 24 -30.27 -0.35 -4.28
CA ALA A 24 -30.48 -1.03 -3.01
C ALA A 24 -29.13 -1.32 -2.32
N PRO A 25 -29.12 -1.59 -0.99
CA PRO A 25 -27.94 -2.13 -0.34
C PRO A 25 -27.60 -3.45 -1.04
N SER A 26 -26.51 -3.46 -1.83
CA SER A 26 -25.97 -4.66 -2.43
C SER A 26 -25.46 -5.55 -1.31
N SER A 27 -26.38 -6.36 -0.80
CA SER A 27 -26.24 -7.68 -0.22
C SER A 27 -24.89 -7.95 0.43
N ILE A 28 -24.91 -8.14 1.75
CA ILE A 28 -23.98 -9.01 2.48
C ILE A 28 -23.71 -10.21 1.56
N ARG A 29 -22.55 -10.21 0.88
CA ARG A 29 -22.17 -11.32 0.02
C ARG A 29 -22.00 -12.48 0.98
N ARG A 30 -22.79 -13.54 0.76
CA ARG A 30 -22.60 -14.81 1.43
C ARG A 30 -21.12 -15.16 1.33
N LEU A 31 -20.57 -15.65 2.44
CA LEU A 31 -19.34 -16.45 2.47
C LEU A 31 -19.57 -17.66 1.56
N SER A 32 -19.40 -17.47 0.26
CA SER A 32 -19.38 -18.55 -0.72
C SER A 32 -17.96 -19.09 -0.70
N ASP A 33 -17.84 -20.23 -0.03
CA ASP A 33 -16.98 -21.36 -0.33
C ASP A 33 -15.47 -21.10 -0.49
N GLY A 34 -14.68 -21.78 0.34
CA GLY A 34 -13.22 -21.70 0.40
C GLY A 34 -12.53 -22.28 -0.84
N GLY A 35 -12.67 -21.61 -1.97
CA GLY A 35 -11.77 -21.72 -3.12
C GLY A 35 -10.65 -20.70 -2.94
N ALA A 36 -9.41 -21.17 -2.72
CA ALA A 36 -8.25 -20.29 -2.77
C ALA A 36 -8.11 -19.78 -4.22
N ASP A 37 -8.53 -18.53 -4.48
CA ASP A 37 -8.27 -17.87 -5.74
C ASP A 37 -6.75 -17.92 -6.03
N PRO A 38 -6.35 -18.26 -7.27
CA PRO A 38 -4.93 -18.33 -7.62
C PRO A 38 -4.31 -16.95 -7.41
N MET A 39 -3.21 -16.91 -6.65
CA MET A 39 -2.52 -15.66 -6.36
C MET A 39 -2.10 -14.92 -7.63
N THR A 40 -2.33 -13.61 -7.65
CA THR A 40 -1.87 -12.75 -8.74
C THR A 40 -0.35 -12.66 -8.77
N GLU A 41 0.23 -12.27 -9.92
CA GLU A 41 1.67 -12.03 -10.03
C GLU A 41 2.15 -11.00 -8.98
N ARG A 42 1.38 -9.92 -8.78
CA ARG A 42 1.65 -8.89 -7.77
C ARG A 42 1.73 -9.49 -6.37
N GLN A 43 0.77 -10.34 -6.00
CA GLN A 43 0.74 -11.02 -4.70
C GLN A 43 1.92 -11.98 -4.56
N ASN A 44 2.28 -12.71 -5.62
CA ASN A 44 3.41 -13.65 -5.57
C ASN A 44 4.74 -12.91 -5.39
N MET A 45 4.96 -11.82 -6.13
CA MET A 45 6.17 -11.00 -5.98
C MET A 45 6.24 -10.35 -4.60
N LEU A 46 5.12 -9.83 -4.07
CA LEU A 46 5.07 -9.29 -2.71
C LEU A 46 5.35 -10.37 -1.65
N ARG A 47 4.82 -11.58 -1.84
CA ARG A 47 5.10 -12.72 -0.96
C ARG A 47 6.58 -13.05 -0.95
N THR A 48 7.25 -13.07 -2.11
CA THR A 48 8.71 -13.30 -2.17
C THR A 48 9.48 -12.27 -1.35
N VAL A 49 9.11 -10.98 -1.44
CA VAL A 49 9.72 -9.92 -0.61
C VAL A 49 9.53 -10.23 0.87
N GLN A 50 8.29 -10.53 1.29
CA GLN A 50 7.94 -10.82 2.68
C GLN A 50 8.67 -12.06 3.23
N MET A 51 8.85 -13.10 2.41
CA MET A 51 9.57 -14.30 2.81
C MET A 51 11.03 -14.01 3.14
N HIS A 52 11.73 -13.26 2.30
CA HIS A 52 13.12 -12.88 2.57
C HIS A 52 13.25 -11.87 3.72
N ASP A 53 12.27 -10.98 3.89
CA ASP A 53 12.22 -10.04 5.03
C ASP A 53 12.11 -10.80 6.36
N PHE A 54 11.22 -11.80 6.41
CA PHE A 54 11.08 -12.66 7.58
C PHE A 54 12.38 -13.44 7.88
N ALA A 55 13.00 -14.01 6.85
CA ALA A 55 14.26 -14.74 6.98
C ALA A 55 15.41 -13.84 7.50
N LEU A 56 15.43 -12.56 7.11
CA LEU A 56 16.37 -11.57 7.64
C LEU A 56 16.14 -11.30 9.13
N LEU A 57 14.88 -11.12 9.54
CA LEU A 57 14.52 -10.89 10.94
C LEU A 57 14.93 -12.08 11.81
N GLU A 58 14.63 -13.30 11.39
CA GLU A 58 15.00 -14.52 12.12
C GLU A 58 16.53 -14.67 12.23
N ALA A 59 17.26 -14.43 11.14
CA ALA A 59 18.72 -14.48 11.15
C ALA A 59 19.33 -13.40 12.04
N ALA A 60 18.75 -12.19 12.07
CA ALA A 60 19.18 -11.12 12.95
C ALA A 60 18.98 -11.48 14.43
N GLU A 61 17.80 -12.00 14.79
CA GLU A 61 17.49 -12.44 16.15
C GLU A 61 18.48 -13.52 16.63
N TYR A 62 18.84 -14.47 15.75
CA TYR A 62 19.86 -15.46 16.06
C TYR A 62 21.25 -14.84 16.25
N LEU A 63 21.64 -13.90 15.39
CA LEU A 63 22.94 -13.24 15.45
C LEU A 63 23.11 -12.32 16.67
N ASP A 64 22.01 -11.78 17.24
CA ASP A 64 22.06 -11.04 18.49
C ASP A 64 22.57 -11.90 19.65
N ALA A 65 22.21 -13.18 19.68
CA ALA A 65 22.73 -14.13 20.66
C ALA A 65 24.11 -14.70 20.28
N TYR A 66 24.41 -14.83 18.98
CA TYR A 66 25.62 -15.47 18.47
C TYR A 66 26.35 -14.62 17.41
N PRO A 67 26.91 -13.45 17.75
CA PRO A 67 27.40 -12.47 16.78
C PRO A 67 28.63 -12.92 15.98
N GLN A 68 29.34 -13.95 16.44
CA GLN A 68 30.53 -14.51 15.77
C GLN A 68 30.22 -15.75 14.91
N ASN A 69 28.95 -16.15 14.81
CA ASN A 69 28.57 -17.30 13.99
C ASN A 69 28.66 -16.94 12.50
N ALA A 70 29.70 -17.45 11.84
CA ALA A 70 29.99 -17.16 10.43
C ALA A 70 28.92 -17.69 9.47
N ASP A 71 28.32 -18.85 9.78
CA ASP A 71 27.30 -19.47 8.93
C ASP A 71 25.99 -18.68 8.98
N ALA A 72 25.57 -18.24 10.17
CA ALA A 72 24.40 -17.38 10.34
C ALA A 72 24.59 -16.02 9.65
N LEU A 73 25.80 -15.43 9.73
CA LEU A 73 26.11 -14.19 9.03
C LEU A 73 26.13 -14.36 7.50
N ALA A 74 26.62 -15.50 7.01
CA ALA A 74 26.58 -15.82 5.58
C ALA A 74 25.14 -15.97 5.09
N TYR A 75 24.30 -16.70 5.84
CA TYR A 75 22.87 -16.82 5.55
C TYR A 75 22.16 -15.46 5.53
N PHE A 76 22.40 -14.61 6.54
CA PHE A 76 21.85 -13.25 6.59
C PHE A 76 22.22 -12.45 5.33
N LYS A 77 23.49 -12.46 4.92
CA LYS A 77 23.94 -11.75 3.70
C LYS A 77 23.29 -12.28 2.44
N THR A 78 23.11 -13.59 2.33
CA THR A 78 22.39 -14.21 1.20
C THR A 78 20.94 -13.75 1.16
N GLN A 79 20.22 -13.81 2.29
CA GLN A 79 18.83 -13.33 2.36
C GLN A 79 18.73 -11.84 2.09
N GLN A 80 19.71 -11.04 2.53
CA GLN A 80 19.75 -9.60 2.28
C GLN A 80 19.82 -9.29 0.78
N ALA A 81 20.68 -10.00 0.05
CA ALA A 81 20.79 -9.83 -1.39
C ALA A 81 19.49 -10.25 -2.12
N LEU A 82 18.88 -11.36 -1.70
CA LEU A 82 17.62 -11.85 -2.28
C LEU A 82 16.44 -10.90 -1.98
N TYR A 83 16.35 -10.39 -0.76
CA TYR A 83 15.38 -9.37 -0.37
C TYR A 83 15.50 -8.13 -1.24
N GLN A 84 16.70 -7.57 -1.39
CA GLN A 84 16.91 -6.37 -2.20
C GLN A 84 16.52 -6.61 -3.66
N ALA A 85 16.92 -7.74 -4.24
CA ALA A 85 16.54 -8.10 -5.60
C ALA A 85 15.01 -8.25 -5.77
N ALA A 86 14.33 -8.85 -4.78
CA ALA A 86 12.87 -8.98 -4.80
C ALA A 86 12.16 -7.63 -4.67
N VAL A 87 12.65 -6.73 -3.80
CA VAL A 87 12.16 -5.36 -3.65
C VAL A 87 12.33 -4.59 -4.96
N ASP A 88 13.52 -4.65 -5.57
CA ASP A 88 13.80 -3.95 -6.82
C ASP A 88 12.87 -4.46 -7.95
N ALA A 89 12.71 -5.78 -8.06
CA ALA A 89 11.82 -6.39 -9.06
C ALA A 89 10.34 -5.99 -8.84
N TYR A 90 9.86 -5.98 -7.59
CA TYR A 90 8.51 -5.55 -7.26
C TYR A 90 8.31 -4.07 -7.58
N THR A 91 9.22 -3.22 -7.11
CA THR A 91 9.08 -1.77 -7.20
C THR A 91 9.20 -1.25 -8.62
N GLN A 92 9.98 -1.92 -9.48
CA GLN A 92 10.03 -1.63 -10.90
C GLN A 92 8.67 -1.83 -11.60
N LYS A 93 7.86 -2.80 -11.15
CA LYS A 93 6.57 -3.13 -11.78
C LYS A 93 5.38 -2.43 -11.14
N TYR A 94 5.36 -2.33 -9.82
CA TYR A 94 4.17 -1.97 -9.05
C TYR A 94 4.33 -0.73 -8.18
N GLY A 95 5.49 -0.09 -8.21
CA GLY A 95 5.78 1.10 -7.42
C GLY A 95 6.43 0.80 -6.06
N PRO A 96 6.87 1.86 -5.36
CA PRO A 96 7.63 1.76 -4.11
C PRO A 96 6.87 1.01 -3.01
N LEU A 97 7.57 0.19 -2.21
CA LEU A 97 7.00 -0.50 -1.05
C LEU A 97 6.96 0.36 0.21
N GLN A 98 7.69 1.48 0.23
CA GLN A 98 7.76 2.41 1.35
C GLN A 98 7.69 3.84 0.81
N TYR A 99 6.95 4.71 1.50
CA TYR A 99 6.74 6.09 1.06
C TYR A 99 8.04 6.88 0.90
N LYS A 100 9.08 6.58 1.69
CA LYS A 100 10.38 7.24 1.59
C LYS A 100 11.16 6.90 0.31
N ASN A 101 10.76 5.86 -0.41
CA ASN A 101 11.40 5.37 -1.63
C ASN A 101 10.66 5.80 -2.91
N GLY A 102 9.56 6.55 -2.79
CA GLY A 102 8.79 7.02 -3.93
C GLY A 102 9.37 8.28 -4.60
N LYS A 103 8.95 8.50 -5.85
CA LYS A 103 9.19 9.75 -6.59
C LYS A 103 7.88 10.54 -6.63
N TYR A 104 7.90 11.74 -6.06
CA TYR A 104 6.73 12.61 -5.95
C TYR A 104 7.08 13.97 -6.56
N ASP A 105 6.53 14.26 -7.73
CA ASP A 105 6.82 15.52 -8.42
C ASP A 105 5.82 16.61 -7.99
N ASN A 106 4.56 16.49 -8.43
CA ASN A 106 3.58 17.57 -8.32
C ASN A 106 2.43 17.26 -7.34
N MET A 107 2.33 16.02 -6.85
CA MET A 107 1.25 15.57 -5.95
C MET A 107 1.71 14.38 -5.09
N TRP A 108 1.13 14.25 -3.90
CA TRP A 108 1.30 13.08 -3.05
C TRP A 108 0.58 11.86 -3.62
N SER A 109 1.31 11.04 -4.38
CA SER A 109 0.77 9.86 -5.08
C SER A 109 0.88 8.56 -4.29
N TRP A 110 1.40 8.58 -3.05
CA TRP A 110 1.55 7.36 -2.24
C TRP A 110 0.21 6.69 -1.90
N VAL A 111 -0.86 7.47 -1.77
CA VAL A 111 -2.22 6.98 -1.44
C VAL A 111 -3.02 6.58 -2.68
N SER A 112 -2.43 6.67 -3.88
CA SER A 112 -3.14 6.46 -5.15
C SER A 112 -3.30 5.00 -5.52
N ASP A 113 -2.43 4.11 -5.03
CA ASP A 113 -2.49 2.70 -5.33
C ASP A 113 -3.52 1.97 -4.44
N PRO A 114 -4.30 1.03 -5.00
CA PRO A 114 -5.23 0.23 -4.22
C PRO A 114 -4.44 -0.61 -3.21
N TRP A 115 -4.93 -0.64 -1.97
CA TRP A 115 -4.25 -1.36 -0.91
C TRP A 115 -4.30 -2.87 -1.18
N PRO A 116 -3.29 -3.64 -0.75
CA PRO A 116 -3.25 -5.08 -1.01
C PRO A 116 -4.45 -5.88 -0.47
N TRP A 117 -5.18 -5.34 0.52
CA TRP A 117 -6.40 -5.92 1.10
C TRP A 117 -7.70 -5.44 0.44
N GLU A 118 -7.65 -4.46 -0.47
CA GLU A 118 -8.84 -3.96 -1.17
C GLU A 118 -9.32 -4.90 -2.28
N GLY A 119 -8.58 -5.98 -2.56
CA GLY A 119 -8.90 -6.91 -3.64
C GLY A 119 -8.56 -6.29 -5.00
N ALA A 120 -7.90 -7.05 -5.86
CA ALA A 120 -7.64 -6.63 -7.23
C ALA A 120 -8.92 -6.82 -8.06
N ASP A 121 -9.99 -6.08 -7.77
CA ASP A 121 -11.19 -6.05 -8.61
C ASP A 121 -10.98 -5.00 -9.73
N GLN A 122 -10.17 -5.36 -10.74
CA GLN A 122 -10.04 -4.66 -12.04
C GLN A 122 -10.12 -5.66 -13.18
#